data_AF-A0A955TKB5-F1
#
_entry.id   AF-A0A955TKB5-F1
#
_cell.length_a   1.000
_cell.length_b   1.000
_cell.length_c   1.000
_cell.angle_alpha   90.00
_cell.angle_beta   90.00
_cell.angle_gamma   90.00
#
_symmetry.space_group_name_H-M   'P 1'
#
loop_
_entity.id
_entity.type
_entity.pdbx_description
1 polymer ?
#
loop_
_entity_poly.entity_id
_entity_poly.type
_entity_poly.pdbx_seq_one_letter_code
_entity_poly.pdbx_strand_id
1 'polypeptide(L)'
;MDSDFFNNGAPLQAKVELGKLLFFDKILSGNLNISCATCHHALTDTGDGLSLSIGEGGRGLGVTRDTGVGADAVTERVPRNAPPLFNLGAREFDTMFADGRVQVDSFQPSGFRSPAGNALPLGLDNVLAAQAMFPVTSGTEMAGQPGENPIADAGATNRLAGPGGVWDQLAERLRAIPDYVNLFQSAFPDITLAADITFVHAANAIAAFEAKAWRADNSPFDQYLRGEDQALTLAQKRGMVLFYRKDKGCHICHSGVFQTDQGFHAIAMPQIGPGKGDGFDGHEDFGRERVTGDVNDRYRFRTPSLRNVVLTGPWGHDGAFNSLRAVVEHHLNPETSLLNYDHSQAVLPGRPDLDDIDFRVQNDPGRQSNIAAANELQPKPLRKKQVDSLLAFLHALTDTASLDLRHDVPKSVPSNLPLGD
;
A
#
# COMPACT_ATOMS: atom_id res chain seq x y z
N MET A 1 -6.63 26.85 -6.04
CA MET A 1 -6.67 26.03 -4.82
C MET A 1 -7.49 24.81 -5.16
N ASP A 2 -6.96 23.63 -4.91
CA ASP A 2 -7.59 22.38 -5.29
C ASP A 2 -8.22 21.72 -4.06
N SER A 3 -9.52 21.92 -3.89
CA SER A 3 -10.26 21.48 -2.70
C SER A 3 -10.34 19.96 -2.56
N ASP A 4 -10.07 19.22 -3.64
CA ASP A 4 -10.16 17.76 -3.65
C ASP A 4 -9.01 17.12 -2.86
N PHE A 5 -7.96 17.88 -2.56
CA PHE A 5 -6.80 17.46 -1.78
C PHE A 5 -6.73 18.17 -0.43
N PHE A 6 -6.11 17.51 0.56
CA PHE A 6 -5.75 18.16 1.81
C PHE A 6 -4.80 19.35 1.55
N ASN A 7 -4.86 20.39 2.39
CA ASN A 7 -4.09 21.63 2.21
C ASN A 7 -4.29 22.31 0.84
N ASN A 8 -5.44 22.07 0.20
CA ASN A 8 -5.76 22.54 -1.14
C ASN A 8 -4.73 22.12 -2.22
N GLY A 9 -4.08 20.96 -2.03
CA GLY A 9 -3.01 20.45 -2.90
C GLY A 9 -1.64 21.10 -2.69
N ALA A 10 -1.50 21.94 -1.66
CA ALA A 10 -0.31 22.72 -1.37
C ALA A 10 0.10 22.61 0.12
N PRO A 11 0.54 21.42 0.59
CA PRO A 11 1.13 21.30 1.91
C PRO A 11 2.38 22.20 2.04
N LEU A 12 2.71 22.59 3.27
CA LEU A 12 3.90 23.40 3.56
C LEU A 12 5.17 22.70 3.04
N GLN A 13 5.99 23.43 2.27
CA GLN A 13 7.18 22.84 1.63
C GLN A 13 8.17 22.23 2.65
N ALA A 14 8.37 22.88 3.80
CA ALA A 14 9.23 22.35 4.87
C ALA A 14 8.73 21.00 5.40
N LYS A 15 7.40 20.81 5.47
CA LYS A 15 6.77 19.55 5.89
C LYS A 15 6.93 18.45 4.84
N VAL A 16 6.81 18.81 3.55
CA VAL A 16 7.09 17.90 2.43
C VAL A 16 8.56 17.45 2.43
N GLU A 17 9.50 18.37 2.63
CA GLU A 17 10.93 18.04 2.66
C GLU A 17 11.28 17.14 3.85
N LEU A 18 10.77 17.45 5.04
CA LEU A 18 10.92 16.59 6.21
C LEU A 18 10.34 15.19 5.94
N GLY A 19 9.14 15.11 5.36
CA GLY A 19 8.50 13.87 4.98
C GLY A 19 9.32 13.03 3.99
N LYS A 20 9.86 13.68 2.96
CA LYS A 20 10.78 13.05 1.99
C LYS A 20 11.97 12.44 2.70
N LEU A 21 12.64 13.20 3.57
CA LEU A 21 13.81 12.68 4.27
C LEU A 21 13.45 11.51 5.19
N LEU A 22 12.35 11.59 5.94
CA LEU A 22 11.88 10.50 6.80
C LEU A 22 11.48 9.24 6.02
N PHE A 23 10.82 9.39 4.88
CA PHE A 23 10.35 8.27 4.05
C PHE A 23 11.49 7.39 3.54
N PHE A 24 12.65 8.00 3.27
CA PHE A 24 13.84 7.30 2.79
C PHE A 24 14.81 6.91 3.91
N ASP A 25 14.67 7.43 5.12
CA ASP A 25 15.61 7.19 6.21
C ASP A 25 15.28 5.90 6.99
N LYS A 26 16.26 5.01 7.07
CA LYS A 26 16.16 3.73 7.80
C LYS A 26 16.09 3.92 9.31
N ILE A 27 16.28 5.15 9.83
CA ILE A 27 16.18 5.50 11.25
C ILE A 27 14.85 5.09 11.89
N LEU A 28 13.80 4.97 11.07
CA LEU A 28 12.44 4.61 11.47
C LEU A 28 12.19 3.10 11.62
N SER A 29 13.17 2.25 11.31
CA SER A 29 13.09 0.80 11.49
C SER A 29 13.83 0.34 12.75
N GLY A 30 13.40 -0.78 13.34
CA GLY A 30 14.00 -1.32 14.56
C GLY A 30 15.50 -1.55 14.43
N ASN A 31 15.89 -2.29 13.39
CA ASN A 31 17.27 -2.68 13.08
C ASN A 31 18.01 -1.73 12.13
N LEU A 32 17.43 -0.56 11.81
CA LEU A 32 18.05 0.49 10.99
C LEU A 32 18.46 0.04 9.57
N ASN A 33 17.78 -0.98 9.03
CA ASN A 33 18.11 -1.60 7.75
C ASN A 33 17.02 -1.40 6.67
N ILE A 34 15.84 -0.91 7.02
CA ILE A 34 14.70 -0.72 6.10
C ILE A 34 14.01 0.63 6.29
N SER A 35 13.47 1.21 5.22
CA SER A 35 12.66 2.44 5.25
C SER A 35 11.37 2.26 4.44
N CYS A 36 10.47 3.25 4.47
CA CYS A 36 9.26 3.22 3.65
C CYS A 36 9.61 3.07 2.16
N ALA A 37 10.66 3.77 1.72
CA ALA A 37 11.16 3.72 0.35
C ALA A 37 11.68 2.34 -0.09
N THR A 38 11.99 1.45 0.85
CA THR A 38 12.46 0.11 0.50
C THR A 38 11.35 -0.75 -0.14
N CYS A 39 10.11 -0.63 0.34
CA CYS A 39 8.94 -1.32 -0.21
C CYS A 39 8.10 -0.43 -1.14
N HIS A 40 8.29 0.88 -1.08
CA HIS A 40 7.54 1.87 -1.86
C HIS A 40 8.50 2.81 -2.60
N HIS A 41 9.35 2.24 -3.46
CA HIS A 41 10.42 3.00 -4.09
C HIS A 41 9.94 3.75 -5.34
N ALA A 42 10.55 4.91 -5.60
CA ALA A 42 10.36 5.67 -6.83
C ALA A 42 10.78 4.93 -8.12
N LEU A 43 11.58 3.86 -8.00
CA LEU A 43 12.06 3.05 -9.13
C LEU A 43 11.11 1.91 -9.50
N THR A 44 10.10 1.70 -8.67
CA THR A 44 9.13 0.60 -8.73
C THR A 44 7.72 1.18 -8.64
N ASP A 45 7.55 2.39 -9.19
CA ASP A 45 6.26 3.09 -9.29
C ASP A 45 5.54 3.19 -7.94
N THR A 46 6.30 3.43 -6.86
CA THR A 46 5.83 3.55 -5.46
C THR A 46 5.27 2.27 -4.83
N GLY A 47 5.37 1.13 -5.52
CA GLY A 47 5.18 -0.20 -4.96
C GLY A 47 6.51 -0.93 -4.76
N ASP A 48 6.46 -2.23 -4.43
CA ASP A 48 7.67 -3.05 -4.24
C ASP A 48 8.13 -3.65 -5.57
N GLY A 49 7.20 -4.10 -6.42
CA GLY A 49 7.49 -4.86 -7.65
C GLY A 49 7.58 -6.38 -7.43
N LEU A 50 7.51 -6.83 -6.18
CA LEU A 50 7.27 -8.22 -5.80
C LEU A 50 5.77 -8.49 -5.58
N SER A 51 5.37 -9.76 -5.67
CA SER A 51 4.01 -10.17 -5.28
C SER A 51 3.79 -9.93 -3.79
N LEU A 52 4.70 -10.47 -2.98
CA LEU A 52 4.74 -10.27 -1.54
C LEU A 52 6.06 -9.61 -1.18
N SER A 53 5.96 -8.48 -0.50
CA SER A 53 7.13 -7.75 -0.02
C SER A 53 7.92 -8.58 0.98
N ILE A 54 9.20 -8.30 1.06
CA ILE A 54 10.07 -8.76 2.14
C ILE A 54 10.44 -7.54 2.98
N GLY A 55 10.29 -7.63 4.30
CA GLY A 55 10.55 -6.51 5.18
C GLY A 55 11.98 -6.48 5.69
N GLU A 56 12.11 -6.21 6.98
CA GLU A 56 13.33 -6.27 7.77
C GLU A 56 14.15 -7.55 7.44
N GLY A 57 15.46 -7.35 7.22
CA GLY A 57 16.38 -8.38 6.76
C GLY A 57 16.48 -8.57 5.23
N GLY A 58 15.50 -8.08 4.47
CA GLY A 58 15.53 -8.10 3.00
C GLY A 58 16.52 -7.10 2.42
N ARG A 59 17.08 -7.40 1.24
CA ARG A 59 18.06 -6.54 0.56
C ARG A 59 17.67 -6.23 -0.87
N GLY A 60 18.09 -5.08 -1.39
CA GLY A 60 17.90 -4.66 -2.78
C GLY A 60 16.60 -3.90 -3.00
N LEU A 61 16.22 -3.68 -4.26
CA LEU A 61 15.00 -2.95 -4.63
C LEU A 61 14.29 -3.65 -5.80
N GLY A 62 12.97 -3.56 -5.86
CA GLY A 62 12.24 -4.14 -6.98
C GLY A 62 12.33 -5.65 -7.03
N VAL A 63 12.21 -6.16 -8.26
CA VAL A 63 12.39 -7.58 -8.58
C VAL A 63 13.80 -8.13 -8.29
N THR A 64 14.75 -7.28 -7.90
CA THR A 64 16.11 -7.72 -7.50
C THR A 64 16.24 -8.00 -6.01
N ARG A 65 15.16 -7.80 -5.24
CA ARG A 65 15.14 -8.04 -3.81
C ARG A 65 15.45 -9.51 -3.47
N ASP A 66 16.24 -9.73 -2.42
CA ASP A 66 16.54 -11.05 -1.87
C ASP A 66 16.26 -11.16 -0.37
N THR A 67 16.09 -12.38 0.13
CA THR A 67 15.69 -12.65 1.52
C THR A 67 16.78 -12.45 2.56
N GLY A 68 17.87 -11.76 2.22
CA GLY A 68 19.01 -11.61 3.11
C GLY A 68 19.76 -12.91 3.36
N VAL A 69 20.73 -12.86 4.26
CA VAL A 69 21.60 -14.00 4.63
C VAL A 69 21.95 -13.97 6.11
N GLY A 70 22.25 -15.14 6.67
CA GLY A 70 22.73 -15.23 8.05
C GLY A 70 21.65 -14.99 9.09
N ALA A 71 22.03 -14.38 10.21
CA ALA A 71 21.14 -14.10 11.32
C ALA A 71 20.11 -13.00 11.02
N ASP A 72 20.44 -12.11 10.07
CA ASP A 72 19.61 -10.98 9.67
C ASP A 72 18.75 -11.30 8.45
N ALA A 73 18.62 -12.59 8.08
CA ALA A 73 17.79 -12.98 6.96
C ALA A 73 16.31 -12.85 7.32
N VAL A 74 15.49 -12.53 6.31
CA VAL A 74 14.03 -12.43 6.44
C VAL A 74 13.47 -13.70 7.07
N THR A 75 12.62 -13.53 8.08
CA THR A 75 11.93 -14.62 8.79
C THR A 75 10.61 -15.02 8.14
N GLU A 76 9.89 -14.07 7.54
CA GLU A 76 8.61 -14.29 6.87
C GLU A 76 8.34 -13.24 5.79
N ARG A 77 7.47 -13.56 4.83
CA ARG A 77 7.00 -12.58 3.83
C ARG A 77 5.98 -11.64 4.45
N VAL A 78 5.93 -10.40 3.97
CA VAL A 78 4.79 -9.52 4.24
C VAL A 78 3.55 -10.17 3.62
N PRO A 79 2.46 -10.40 4.37
CA PRO A 79 1.31 -11.19 3.88
C PRO A 79 0.51 -10.61 2.72
N ARG A 80 0.83 -9.41 2.26
CA ARG A 80 0.13 -8.69 1.21
C ARG A 80 1.12 -7.94 0.34
N ASN A 81 0.71 -7.65 -0.89
CA ASN A 81 1.43 -6.77 -1.79
C ASN A 81 1.49 -5.34 -1.22
N ALA A 82 2.64 -4.68 -1.40
CA ALA A 82 2.79 -3.25 -1.11
C ALA A 82 2.13 -2.43 -2.24
N PRO A 83 0.98 -1.78 -1.98
CA PRO A 83 0.28 -1.04 -3.02
C PRO A 83 1.04 0.23 -3.42
N PRO A 84 0.87 0.72 -4.65
CA PRO A 84 1.38 2.04 -5.04
C PRO A 84 0.71 3.16 -4.22
N LEU A 85 1.41 4.28 -4.07
CA LEU A 85 1.04 5.41 -3.20
C LEU A 85 0.50 6.63 -3.96
N PHE A 86 0.11 6.44 -5.23
CA PHE A 86 -0.42 7.52 -6.05
C PHE A 86 -1.75 8.08 -5.52
N ASN A 87 -1.85 9.41 -5.51
CA ASN A 87 -3.05 10.19 -5.16
C ASN A 87 -3.62 10.01 -3.74
N LEU A 88 -2.95 9.30 -2.83
CA LEU A 88 -3.46 9.04 -1.48
C LEU A 88 -3.66 10.30 -0.62
N GLY A 89 -3.13 11.45 -1.06
CA GLY A 89 -3.38 12.76 -0.48
C GLY A 89 -4.73 13.41 -0.84
N ALA A 90 -5.54 12.80 -1.69
CA ALA A 90 -6.88 13.29 -2.00
C ALA A 90 -7.86 13.00 -0.85
N ARG A 91 -8.79 13.92 -0.59
CA ARG A 91 -9.81 13.82 0.47
C ARG A 91 -10.81 12.70 0.24
N GLU A 92 -10.96 12.27 -1.01
CA GLU A 92 -11.79 11.12 -1.34
C GLU A 92 -11.30 9.88 -0.59
N PHE A 93 -9.98 9.70 -0.43
CA PHE A 93 -9.44 8.57 0.32
C PHE A 93 -9.69 8.71 1.83
N ASP A 94 -10.54 7.84 2.36
CA ASP A 94 -10.91 7.79 3.77
C ASP A 94 -10.54 6.46 4.44
N THR A 95 -10.02 5.51 3.65
CA THR A 95 -9.77 4.13 4.04
C THR A 95 -8.42 3.66 3.50
N MET A 96 -7.59 3.08 4.36
CA MET A 96 -6.24 2.60 4.06
C MET A 96 -6.09 1.10 4.36
N PHE A 97 -5.09 0.49 3.72
CA PHE A 97 -4.87 -0.97 3.64
C PHE A 97 -5.95 -1.74 2.86
N ALA A 98 -5.60 -2.95 2.40
CA ALA A 98 -6.51 -3.80 1.63
C ALA A 98 -7.72 -4.31 2.44
N ASP A 99 -7.62 -4.40 3.77
CA ASP A 99 -8.72 -4.77 4.67
C ASP A 99 -9.45 -3.56 5.25
N GLY A 100 -8.97 -2.33 4.98
CA GLY A 100 -9.53 -1.12 5.53
C GLY A 100 -9.37 -1.02 7.04
N ARG A 101 -8.32 -1.58 7.64
CA ARG A 101 -8.14 -1.52 9.10
C ARG A 101 -7.87 -0.12 9.63
N VAL A 102 -7.51 0.84 8.77
CA VAL A 102 -7.37 2.27 9.12
C VAL A 102 -8.37 3.09 8.31
N GLN A 103 -9.30 3.76 8.99
CA GLN A 103 -10.39 4.51 8.36
C GLN A 103 -10.70 5.80 9.12
N VAL A 104 -11.18 6.82 8.42
CA VAL A 104 -11.83 7.99 9.05
C VAL A 104 -13.03 7.50 9.86
N ASP A 105 -13.06 7.84 11.14
CA ASP A 105 -14.16 7.51 12.05
C ASP A 105 -14.26 8.60 13.13
N SER A 106 -15.23 9.49 12.98
CA SER A 106 -15.44 10.63 13.89
C SER A 106 -15.89 10.23 15.30
N PHE A 107 -16.23 8.95 15.52
CA PHE A 107 -16.53 8.44 16.86
C PHE A 107 -15.28 8.05 17.64
N GLN A 108 -14.12 7.92 16.98
CA GLN A 108 -12.84 7.68 17.65
C GLN A 108 -12.23 9.00 18.13
N PRO A 109 -11.58 9.03 19.32
CA PRO A 109 -10.94 10.25 19.81
C PRO A 109 -9.92 10.85 18.84
N SER A 110 -9.16 10.00 18.14
CA SER A 110 -8.18 10.39 17.12
C SER A 110 -8.81 10.84 15.80
N GLY A 111 -10.12 10.60 15.59
CA GLY A 111 -10.80 10.72 14.30
C GLY A 111 -10.59 9.54 13.36
N PHE A 112 -9.89 8.48 13.79
CA PHE A 112 -9.60 7.31 12.96
C PHE A 112 -9.81 5.99 13.70
N ARG A 113 -10.56 5.06 13.08
CA ARG A 113 -10.57 3.66 13.47
C ARG A 113 -9.25 3.04 13.04
N SER A 114 -8.61 2.30 13.94
CA SER A 114 -7.33 1.63 13.67
C SER A 114 -7.10 0.45 14.61
N PRO A 115 -6.14 -0.45 14.31
CA PRO A 115 -5.74 -1.52 15.23
C PRO A 115 -5.26 -1.03 16.61
N ALA A 116 -4.78 0.21 16.70
CA ALA A 116 -4.35 0.81 17.97
C ALA A 116 -5.53 1.27 18.86
N GLY A 117 -6.76 1.35 18.32
CA GLY A 117 -7.92 1.86 19.04
C GLY A 117 -7.65 3.21 19.71
N ASN A 118 -7.98 3.33 21.00
CA ASN A 118 -7.74 4.55 21.79
C ASN A 118 -6.26 4.87 22.05
N ALA A 119 -5.35 3.94 21.74
CA ALA A 119 -3.91 4.21 21.84
C ALA A 119 -3.38 5.02 20.65
N LEU A 120 -4.14 5.14 19.55
CA LEU A 120 -3.74 5.99 18.43
C LEU A 120 -3.71 7.47 18.90
N PRO A 121 -2.57 8.17 18.79
CA PRO A 121 -2.45 9.55 19.25
C PRO A 121 -3.35 10.51 18.47
N LEU A 122 -3.63 11.65 19.10
CA LEU A 122 -4.33 12.79 18.46
C LEU A 122 -3.38 13.56 17.54
N GLY A 123 -3.94 14.40 16.66
CA GLY A 123 -3.17 15.35 15.84
C GLY A 123 -2.71 14.83 14.47
N LEU A 124 -3.20 13.66 14.03
CA LEU A 124 -2.98 13.16 12.68
C LEU A 124 -3.85 13.95 11.68
N ASP A 125 -3.24 14.47 10.61
CA ASP A 125 -3.89 15.39 9.67
C ASP A 125 -4.99 14.71 8.82
N ASN A 126 -4.78 13.45 8.47
CA ASN A 126 -5.64 12.67 7.58
C ASN A 126 -5.35 11.16 7.72
N VAL A 127 -6.13 10.34 7.01
CA VAL A 127 -6.03 8.88 7.09
C VAL A 127 -4.69 8.35 6.55
N LEU A 128 -4.03 9.08 5.64
CA LEU A 128 -2.69 8.73 5.16
C LEU A 128 -1.65 8.89 6.27
N ALA A 129 -1.72 9.97 7.05
CA ALA A 129 -0.88 10.12 8.24
C ALA A 129 -1.18 9.03 9.27
N ALA A 130 -2.45 8.66 9.46
CA ALA A 130 -2.81 7.55 10.35
C ALA A 130 -2.24 6.20 9.85
N GLN A 131 -2.22 5.96 8.55
CA GLN A 131 -1.62 4.76 7.95
C GLN A 131 -0.12 4.68 8.22
N ALA A 132 0.61 5.80 8.08
CA ALA A 132 2.06 5.87 8.29
C ALA A 132 2.51 5.50 9.72
N MET A 133 1.57 5.40 10.67
CA MET A 133 1.84 4.97 12.03
C MET A 133 2.14 3.46 12.17
N PHE A 134 1.74 2.62 11.21
CA PHE A 134 1.66 1.16 11.42
C PHE A 134 2.83 0.32 10.86
N PRO A 135 3.44 0.62 9.70
CA PRO A 135 4.53 -0.22 9.19
C PRO A 135 5.70 -0.33 10.18
N VAL A 136 6.02 0.76 10.89
CA VAL A 136 7.05 0.82 11.93
C VAL A 136 6.79 -0.05 13.16
N THR A 137 5.55 -0.55 13.33
CA THR A 137 5.17 -1.40 14.46
C THR A 137 5.21 -2.88 14.13
N SER A 138 5.29 -3.22 12.85
CA SER A 138 5.17 -4.59 12.36
C SER A 138 6.53 -5.26 12.29
N GLY A 139 6.66 -6.42 12.94
CA GLY A 139 7.90 -7.20 12.92
C GLY A 139 8.26 -7.73 11.52
N THR A 140 7.26 -7.96 10.67
CA THR A 140 7.44 -8.43 9.30
C THR A 140 7.75 -7.31 8.31
N GLU A 141 7.55 -6.05 8.72
CA GLU A 141 7.79 -4.88 7.88
C GLU A 141 9.04 -4.15 8.35
N MET A 142 8.97 -3.37 9.44
CA MET A 142 10.06 -2.46 9.84
C MET A 142 10.54 -2.61 11.28
N ALA A 143 9.77 -3.22 12.19
CA ALA A 143 10.14 -3.28 13.61
C ALA A 143 11.25 -4.30 13.90
N GLY A 144 11.33 -5.39 13.12
CA GLY A 144 12.17 -6.56 13.41
C GLY A 144 11.50 -7.54 14.37
N GLN A 145 12.21 -8.61 14.72
CA GLN A 145 11.70 -9.72 15.51
C GLN A 145 11.90 -9.53 17.02
N PRO A 146 11.04 -10.13 17.87
CA PRO A 146 11.18 -10.04 19.32
C PRO A 146 12.58 -10.49 19.77
N GLY A 147 13.22 -9.68 20.62
CA GLY A 147 14.57 -9.91 21.15
C GLY A 147 15.70 -9.27 20.34
N GLU A 148 15.43 -8.76 19.13
CA GLU A 148 16.47 -8.10 18.31
C GLU A 148 16.73 -6.67 18.76
N ASN A 149 15.66 -5.92 19.06
CA ASN A 149 15.74 -4.52 19.45
C ASN A 149 14.52 -4.08 20.29
N PRO A 150 14.62 -2.95 21.03
CA PRO A 150 13.56 -2.46 21.89
C PRO A 150 12.24 -2.07 21.17
N ILE A 151 12.30 -1.72 19.89
CA ILE A 151 11.10 -1.42 19.08
C ILE A 151 10.37 -2.71 18.73
N ALA A 152 11.10 -3.74 18.31
CA ALA A 152 10.53 -5.06 18.06
C ALA A 152 9.85 -5.64 19.32
N ASP A 153 10.51 -5.54 20.47
CA ASP A 153 9.96 -6.00 21.76
C ASP A 153 8.65 -5.26 22.13
N ALA A 154 8.62 -3.95 21.91
CA ALA A 154 7.41 -3.15 22.13
C ALA A 154 6.29 -3.50 21.14
N GLY A 155 6.61 -3.68 19.86
CA GLY A 155 5.65 -4.08 18.83
C GLY A 155 5.04 -5.46 19.10
N ALA A 156 5.87 -6.45 19.45
CA ALA A 156 5.46 -7.80 19.77
C ALA A 156 4.50 -7.90 20.96
N THR A 157 4.61 -6.97 21.90
CA THR A 157 3.72 -6.87 23.08
C THR A 157 2.57 -5.87 22.88
N ASN A 158 2.39 -5.36 21.66
CA ASN A 158 1.39 -4.35 21.29
C ASN A 158 1.50 -3.04 22.11
N ARG A 159 2.69 -2.72 22.61
CA ARG A 159 3.00 -1.44 23.28
C ARG A 159 3.33 -0.38 22.24
N LEU A 160 2.32 0.10 21.53
CA LEU A 160 2.50 1.03 20.41
C LEU A 160 2.77 2.48 20.87
N ALA A 161 2.06 2.93 21.90
CA ALA A 161 2.09 4.30 22.39
C ALA A 161 2.56 4.41 23.85
N GLY A 162 2.76 5.65 24.31
CA GLY A 162 3.20 5.96 25.67
C GLY A 162 4.70 5.74 25.87
N PRO A 163 5.23 6.05 27.07
CA PRO A 163 6.66 5.95 27.37
C PRO A 163 7.20 4.57 27.01
N GLY A 164 8.29 4.50 26.24
CA GLY A 164 8.90 3.24 25.80
C GLY A 164 8.05 2.39 24.85
N GLY A 165 6.93 2.91 24.33
CA GLY A 165 6.21 2.30 23.20
C GLY A 165 6.92 2.58 21.87
N VAL A 166 6.53 1.85 20.81
CA VAL A 166 7.16 1.96 19.48
C VAL A 166 7.31 3.41 19.01
N TRP A 167 6.22 4.18 19.03
CA TRP A 167 6.22 5.56 18.53
C TRP A 167 7.03 6.52 19.40
N ASP A 168 7.07 6.30 20.72
CA ASP A 168 7.87 7.12 21.62
C ASP A 168 9.37 6.89 21.40
N GLN A 169 9.78 5.62 21.32
CA GLN A 169 11.18 5.24 21.03
C GLN A 169 11.67 5.79 19.68
N LEU A 170 10.82 5.74 18.65
CA LEU A 170 11.14 6.32 17.35
C LEU A 170 11.26 7.84 17.41
N ALA A 171 10.34 8.51 18.14
CA ALA A 171 10.45 9.94 18.37
C ALA A 171 11.72 10.30 19.15
N GLU A 172 12.16 9.50 20.13
CA GLU A 172 13.44 9.72 20.84
C GLU A 172 14.63 9.69 19.89
N ARG A 173 14.67 8.75 18.92
CA ARG A 173 15.73 8.70 17.91
C ARG A 173 15.78 9.97 17.07
N LEU A 174 14.62 10.47 16.63
CA LEU A 174 14.54 11.71 15.84
C LEU A 174 14.98 12.93 16.65
N ARG A 175 14.61 12.98 17.94
CA ARG A 175 15.02 14.03 18.89
C ARG A 175 16.53 14.09 19.10
N ALA A 176 17.22 12.96 18.94
CA ALA A 176 18.67 12.86 19.11
C ALA A 176 19.49 13.37 17.91
N ILE A 177 18.85 13.68 16.78
CA ILE A 177 19.53 14.13 15.55
C ILE A 177 19.26 15.64 15.35
N PRO A 178 20.26 16.52 15.57
CA PRO A 178 20.06 17.97 15.50
C PRO A 178 19.47 18.47 14.18
N ASP A 179 19.85 17.87 13.05
CA ASP A 179 19.33 18.23 11.74
C ASP A 179 17.83 17.91 11.62
N TYR A 180 17.37 16.79 12.18
CA TYR A 180 15.94 16.52 12.25
C TYR A 180 15.22 17.51 13.14
N VAL A 181 15.78 17.88 14.30
CA VAL A 181 15.16 18.89 15.18
C VAL A 181 14.92 20.20 14.44
N ASN A 182 15.91 20.68 13.67
CA ASN A 182 15.77 21.90 12.86
C ASN A 182 14.70 21.77 11.76
N LEU A 183 14.63 20.60 11.10
CA LEU A 183 13.62 20.32 10.07
C LEU A 183 12.21 20.27 10.68
N PHE A 184 12.05 19.66 11.85
CA PHE A 184 10.78 19.63 12.59
C PHE A 184 10.32 21.03 13.00
N GLN A 185 11.21 21.85 13.57
CA GLN A 185 10.91 23.26 13.91
C GLN A 185 10.50 24.09 12.68
N SER A 186 11.07 23.77 11.51
CA SER A 186 10.73 24.45 10.25
C SER A 186 9.38 23.99 9.69
N ALA A 187 8.98 22.74 9.95
CA ALA A 187 7.78 22.12 9.41
C ALA A 187 6.54 22.31 10.28
N PHE A 188 6.71 22.52 11.60
CA PHE A 188 5.63 22.52 12.59
C PHE A 188 5.75 23.71 13.54
N PRO A 189 4.81 24.68 13.50
CA PRO A 189 4.87 25.88 14.34
C PRO A 189 4.81 25.62 15.84
N ASP A 190 4.27 24.48 16.26
CA ASP A 190 4.14 24.05 17.65
C ASP A 190 5.41 23.38 18.20
N ILE A 191 6.40 23.09 17.36
CA ILE A 191 7.68 22.53 17.79
C ILE A 191 8.66 23.67 18.06
N THR A 192 8.94 23.91 19.34
CA THR A 192 9.91 24.91 19.80
C THR A 192 11.18 24.29 20.34
N LEU A 193 11.09 23.08 20.90
CA LEU A 193 12.17 22.31 21.47
C LEU A 193 12.15 20.89 20.90
N ALA A 194 13.28 20.18 20.97
CA ALA A 194 13.34 18.78 20.57
C ALA A 194 12.28 17.92 21.31
N ALA A 195 12.03 18.21 22.59
CA ALA A 195 11.04 17.47 23.39
C ALA A 195 9.60 17.53 22.85
N ASP A 196 9.27 18.52 22.01
CA ASP A 196 7.94 18.67 21.39
C ASP A 196 7.73 17.68 20.24
N ILE A 197 8.82 17.11 19.69
CA ILE A 197 8.77 16.16 18.56
C ILE A 197 8.16 14.84 19.03
N THR A 198 7.01 14.53 18.45
CA THR A 198 6.34 13.23 18.56
C THR A 198 6.31 12.52 17.21
N PHE A 199 6.04 11.21 17.22
CA PHE A 199 5.92 10.44 15.98
C PHE A 199 4.72 10.88 15.11
N VAL A 200 3.71 11.54 15.69
CA VAL A 200 2.59 12.13 14.94
C VAL A 200 3.09 13.17 13.94
N HIS A 201 4.08 13.99 14.33
CA HIS A 201 4.71 14.95 13.42
C HIS A 201 5.43 14.24 12.27
N ALA A 202 6.12 13.14 12.56
CA ALA A 202 6.80 12.35 11.54
C ALA A 202 5.79 11.75 10.54
N ALA A 203 4.73 11.12 11.02
CA ALA A 203 3.66 10.56 10.20
C ALA A 203 2.92 11.62 9.36
N ASN A 204 2.65 12.78 9.92
CA ASN A 204 2.07 13.92 9.21
C ASN A 204 3.00 14.46 8.12
N ALA A 205 4.31 14.50 8.36
CA ALA A 205 5.30 14.92 7.37
C ALA A 205 5.40 13.92 6.22
N ILE A 206 5.48 12.62 6.54
CA ILE A 206 5.46 11.52 5.56
C ILE A 206 4.23 11.65 4.66
N ALA A 207 3.02 11.72 5.25
CA ALA A 207 1.79 11.87 4.47
C ALA A 207 1.78 13.12 3.58
N ALA A 208 2.37 14.23 4.03
CA ALA A 208 2.49 15.45 3.22
C ALA A 208 3.42 15.26 2.02
N PHE A 209 4.51 14.50 2.18
CA PHE A 209 5.40 14.13 1.08
C PHE A 209 4.68 13.26 0.06
N GLU A 210 4.09 12.14 0.49
CA GLU A 210 3.39 11.21 -0.41
C GLU A 210 2.26 11.92 -1.18
N ALA A 211 1.46 12.73 -0.47
CA ALA A 211 0.38 13.52 -1.05
C ALA A 211 0.85 14.51 -2.13
N LYS A 212 2.08 15.00 -2.03
CA LYS A 212 2.64 16.00 -2.95
C LYS A 212 3.42 15.35 -4.10
N ALA A 213 4.30 14.40 -3.79
CA ALA A 213 5.23 13.79 -4.74
C ALA A 213 4.49 12.90 -5.74
N TRP A 214 3.50 12.13 -5.29
CA TRP A 214 2.83 11.12 -6.12
C TRP A 214 1.38 11.46 -6.45
N ARG A 215 1.13 12.76 -6.59
CA ARG A 215 -0.09 13.24 -7.23
C ARG A 215 -0.03 12.94 -8.73
N ALA A 216 -1.07 12.31 -9.25
CA ALA A 216 -1.21 11.87 -10.63
C ALA A 216 -2.65 12.16 -11.13
N ASP A 217 -2.86 13.36 -11.66
CA ASP A 217 -4.16 13.93 -12.02
C ASP A 217 -4.17 14.60 -13.42
N ASN A 218 -3.20 14.24 -14.25
CA ASN A 218 -3.00 14.79 -15.58
C ASN A 218 -2.82 13.71 -16.67
N SER A 219 -3.35 12.51 -16.44
CA SER A 219 -3.36 11.43 -17.44
C SER A 219 -4.15 11.82 -18.70
N PRO A 220 -3.98 11.09 -19.82
CA PRO A 220 -4.81 11.28 -21.02
C PRO A 220 -6.32 11.23 -20.74
N PHE A 221 -6.76 10.43 -19.76
CA PHE A 221 -8.15 10.42 -19.34
C PHE A 221 -8.57 11.72 -18.64
N ASP A 222 -7.72 12.31 -17.81
CA ASP A 222 -8.01 13.61 -17.16
C ASP A 222 -8.11 14.74 -18.18
N GLN A 223 -7.19 14.77 -19.14
CA GLN A 223 -7.20 15.72 -20.25
C GLN A 223 -8.49 15.59 -21.06
N TYR A 224 -8.91 14.36 -21.37
CA TYR A 224 -10.17 14.08 -22.04
C TYR A 224 -11.39 14.59 -21.26
N LEU A 225 -11.44 14.36 -19.94
CA LEU A 225 -12.51 14.87 -19.08
C LEU A 225 -12.53 16.41 -19.02
N ARG A 226 -11.39 17.08 -19.25
CA ARG A 226 -11.30 18.55 -19.37
C ARG A 226 -11.62 19.08 -20.77
N GLY A 227 -12.09 18.23 -21.69
CA GLY A 227 -12.54 18.60 -23.04
C GLY A 227 -11.49 18.44 -24.14
N GLU A 228 -10.33 17.86 -23.83
CA GLU A 228 -9.31 17.54 -24.85
C GLU A 228 -9.69 16.23 -25.55
N ASP A 229 -10.64 16.30 -26.49
CA ASP A 229 -11.21 15.14 -27.18
C ASP A 229 -10.15 14.22 -27.84
N GLN A 230 -9.00 14.76 -28.23
CA GLN A 230 -7.92 14.01 -28.88
C GLN A 230 -6.92 13.39 -27.90
N ALA A 231 -7.06 13.61 -26.59
CA ALA A 231 -6.21 12.99 -25.57
C ALA A 231 -6.39 11.46 -25.54
N LEU A 232 -7.59 10.96 -25.89
CA LEU A 232 -7.84 9.52 -26.06
C LEU A 232 -7.84 9.09 -27.53
N THR A 233 -7.08 8.03 -27.80
CA THR A 233 -7.16 7.26 -29.05
C THR A 233 -8.51 6.58 -29.21
N LEU A 234 -8.84 6.15 -30.44
CA LEU A 234 -10.08 5.39 -30.69
C LEU A 234 -10.16 4.07 -29.91
N ALA A 235 -9.03 3.40 -29.68
CA ALA A 235 -8.99 2.16 -28.90
C ALA A 235 -9.30 2.43 -27.42
N GLN A 236 -8.70 3.49 -26.85
CA GLN A 236 -8.99 3.96 -25.49
C GLN A 236 -10.45 4.34 -25.31
N LYS A 237 -11.04 5.08 -26.26
CA LYS A 237 -12.48 5.42 -26.21
C LYS A 237 -13.38 4.18 -26.25
N ARG A 238 -13.04 3.18 -27.06
CA ARG A 238 -13.77 1.89 -27.08
C ARG A 238 -13.66 1.16 -25.74
N GLY A 239 -12.48 1.15 -25.14
CA GLY A 239 -12.24 0.60 -23.81
C GLY A 239 -13.05 1.31 -22.73
N MET A 240 -13.03 2.64 -22.73
CA MET A 240 -13.80 3.49 -21.81
C MET A 240 -15.30 3.16 -21.86
N VAL A 241 -15.86 2.99 -23.06
CA VAL A 241 -17.27 2.59 -23.22
C VAL A 241 -17.56 1.21 -22.61
N LEU A 242 -16.64 0.24 -22.73
CA LEU A 242 -16.78 -1.07 -22.09
C LEU A 242 -16.67 -0.96 -20.57
N PHE A 243 -15.74 -0.15 -20.08
CA PHE A 243 -15.47 0.06 -18.66
C PHE A 243 -16.67 0.71 -17.95
N TYR A 244 -17.25 1.76 -18.53
CA TYR A 244 -18.40 2.50 -17.98
C TYR A 244 -19.76 1.98 -18.46
N ARG A 245 -19.84 0.77 -19.00
CA ARG A 245 -21.11 0.18 -19.42
C ARG A 245 -22.03 -0.05 -18.20
N LYS A 246 -23.20 0.58 -18.20
CA LYS A 246 -24.15 0.64 -17.07
C LYS A 246 -24.35 -0.67 -16.28
N ASP A 247 -24.70 -1.77 -16.96
CA ASP A 247 -25.17 -2.97 -16.24
C ASP A 247 -24.06 -4.01 -15.93
N LYS A 248 -22.89 -3.86 -16.54
CA LYS A 248 -21.83 -4.90 -16.51
C LYS A 248 -20.41 -4.34 -16.65
N GLY A 249 -20.22 -3.05 -16.41
CA GLY A 249 -18.94 -2.36 -16.52
C GLY A 249 -18.04 -2.67 -15.32
N CYS A 250 -16.78 -2.25 -15.43
CA CYS A 250 -15.82 -2.26 -14.33
C CYS A 250 -16.12 -1.13 -13.33
N HIS A 251 -16.73 -0.04 -13.81
CA HIS A 251 -17.05 1.15 -13.01
C HIS A 251 -18.04 0.93 -11.87
N ILE A 252 -18.65 -0.26 -11.76
CA ILE A 252 -19.56 -0.61 -10.66
C ILE A 252 -18.81 -0.53 -9.32
N CYS A 253 -17.56 -1.01 -9.28
CA CYS A 253 -16.66 -0.86 -8.14
C CYS A 253 -15.59 0.20 -8.45
N HIS A 254 -15.04 0.22 -9.68
CA HIS A 254 -13.98 1.16 -10.06
C HIS A 254 -14.55 2.51 -10.54
N SER A 255 -15.16 3.26 -9.64
CA SER A 255 -15.95 4.47 -9.93
C SER A 255 -15.26 5.78 -9.52
N GLY A 256 -15.92 6.93 -9.72
CA GLY A 256 -15.39 8.21 -9.23
C GLY A 256 -14.13 8.71 -9.94
N VAL A 257 -13.47 9.68 -9.31
CA VAL A 257 -12.30 10.38 -9.87
C VAL A 257 -11.09 9.45 -9.95
N PHE A 258 -10.90 8.58 -8.96
CA PHE A 258 -9.75 7.67 -8.88
C PHE A 258 -10.05 6.23 -9.31
N GLN A 259 -11.23 5.97 -9.89
CA GLN A 259 -11.66 4.64 -10.32
C GLN A 259 -11.64 3.62 -9.16
N THR A 260 -12.16 4.04 -8.02
CA THR A 260 -12.39 3.24 -6.81
C THR A 260 -13.64 3.77 -6.10
N ASP A 261 -14.46 2.85 -5.58
CA ASP A 261 -15.55 3.15 -4.64
C ASP A 261 -15.10 3.06 -3.17
N GLN A 262 -13.84 2.65 -2.94
CA GLN A 262 -13.26 2.27 -1.65
C GLN A 262 -14.06 1.20 -0.88
N GLY A 263 -14.98 0.51 -1.56
CA GLY A 263 -15.77 -0.59 -1.03
C GLY A 263 -14.94 -1.87 -0.91
N PHE A 264 -15.53 -2.88 -0.28
CA PHE A 264 -14.90 -4.18 -0.04
C PHE A 264 -15.67 -5.27 -0.78
N HIS A 265 -14.96 -5.99 -1.64
CA HIS A 265 -15.57 -7.00 -2.51
C HIS A 265 -14.74 -8.28 -2.50
N ALA A 266 -15.41 -9.42 -2.48
CA ALA A 266 -14.82 -10.73 -2.68
C ALA A 266 -14.95 -11.11 -4.16
N ILE A 267 -13.81 -11.27 -4.82
CA ILE A 267 -13.75 -11.57 -6.25
C ILE A 267 -13.04 -12.90 -6.54
N ALA A 268 -13.05 -13.83 -5.58
CA ALA A 268 -12.34 -15.11 -5.65
C ALA A 268 -10.85 -14.98 -6.04
N MET A 269 -10.17 -13.96 -5.53
CA MET A 269 -8.74 -13.77 -5.76
C MET A 269 -7.96 -14.99 -5.25
N PRO A 270 -6.97 -15.51 -6.00
CA PRO A 270 -6.00 -16.46 -5.45
C PRO A 270 -5.41 -15.94 -4.15
N GLN A 271 -5.04 -16.85 -3.24
CA GLN A 271 -4.35 -16.50 -2.00
C GLN A 271 -2.98 -17.15 -1.99
N ILE A 272 -1.95 -16.33 -2.15
CA ILE A 272 -0.55 -16.72 -2.02
C ILE A 272 0.09 -16.14 -0.75
N GLY A 273 1.18 -16.75 -0.29
CA GLY A 273 1.95 -16.31 0.86
C GLY A 273 1.58 -16.96 2.19
N PRO A 274 2.08 -16.40 3.29
CA PRO A 274 1.93 -16.97 4.63
C PRO A 274 0.52 -16.83 5.22
N GLY A 275 -0.33 -15.96 4.64
CA GLY A 275 -1.63 -15.60 5.19
C GLY A 275 -1.54 -14.62 6.36
N LYS A 276 -2.68 -14.41 7.02
CA LYS A 276 -2.83 -13.43 8.10
C LYS A 276 -3.07 -14.03 9.48
N GLY A 277 -2.79 -15.31 9.66
CA GLY A 277 -3.04 -16.04 10.91
C GLY A 277 -4.47 -16.59 11.00
N ASP A 278 -5.23 -16.58 9.91
CA ASP A 278 -6.61 -17.03 9.89
C ASP A 278 -6.73 -18.48 9.37
N GLY A 279 -7.92 -19.07 9.52
CA GLY A 279 -8.17 -20.47 9.13
C GLY A 279 -7.63 -21.50 10.14
N PHE A 280 -7.78 -22.78 9.83
CA PHE A 280 -7.50 -23.86 10.81
C PHE A 280 -6.02 -24.03 11.15
N ASP A 281 -5.11 -23.66 10.25
CA ASP A 281 -3.65 -23.75 10.42
C ASP A 281 -2.94 -22.39 10.34
N GLY A 282 -3.71 -21.29 10.34
CA GLY A 282 -3.18 -19.92 10.37
C GLY A 282 -2.70 -19.35 9.03
N HIS A 283 -2.89 -20.05 7.91
CA HIS A 283 -2.37 -19.60 6.61
C HIS A 283 -3.34 -18.85 5.71
N GLU A 284 -4.59 -18.60 6.13
CA GLU A 284 -5.54 -17.83 5.33
C GLU A 284 -5.48 -16.34 5.64
N ASP A 285 -5.90 -15.52 4.68
CA ASP A 285 -6.24 -14.12 4.90
C ASP A 285 -7.75 -13.92 4.74
N PHE A 286 -8.44 -13.71 5.86
CA PHE A 286 -9.89 -13.45 5.85
C PHE A 286 -10.25 -12.02 5.41
N GLY A 287 -9.27 -11.16 5.15
CA GLY A 287 -9.49 -9.83 4.58
C GLY A 287 -10.26 -8.92 5.54
N ARG A 288 -11.37 -8.35 5.06
CA ARG A 288 -12.20 -7.38 5.80
C ARG A 288 -12.82 -7.96 7.07
N GLU A 289 -13.10 -9.27 7.14
CA GLU A 289 -13.60 -9.92 8.37
C GLU A 289 -12.67 -9.67 9.56
N ARG A 290 -11.34 -9.58 9.35
CA ARG A 290 -10.39 -9.28 10.45
C ARG A 290 -10.62 -7.91 11.09
N VAL A 291 -11.33 -7.00 10.41
CA VAL A 291 -11.65 -5.66 10.88
C VAL A 291 -13.07 -5.56 11.44
N THR A 292 -14.02 -6.28 10.84
CA THR A 292 -15.45 -6.19 11.20
C THR A 292 -15.91 -7.29 12.14
N GLY A 293 -15.25 -8.44 12.13
CA GLY A 293 -15.69 -9.67 12.79
C GLY A 293 -16.91 -10.32 12.14
N ASP A 294 -17.39 -9.80 11.01
CA ASP A 294 -18.53 -10.36 10.27
C ASP A 294 -18.02 -11.37 9.24
N VAL A 295 -18.51 -12.61 9.33
CA VAL A 295 -18.18 -13.69 8.39
C VAL A 295 -18.61 -13.38 6.96
N ASN A 296 -19.60 -12.49 6.75
CA ASN A 296 -20.01 -12.05 5.42
C ASN A 296 -18.97 -11.13 4.74
N ASP A 297 -18.02 -10.60 5.50
CA ASP A 297 -16.89 -9.83 5.01
C ASP A 297 -15.65 -10.68 4.70
N ARG A 298 -15.74 -12.00 4.87
CA ARG A 298 -14.63 -12.91 4.60
C ARG A 298 -14.18 -12.82 3.15
N TYR A 299 -12.86 -12.75 2.94
CA TYR A 299 -12.20 -12.64 1.64
C TYR A 299 -12.56 -11.38 0.83
N ARG A 300 -13.22 -10.39 1.45
CA ARG A 300 -13.42 -9.09 0.83
C ARG A 300 -12.21 -8.20 1.04
N PHE A 301 -11.78 -7.54 -0.03
CA PHE A 301 -10.69 -6.56 -0.01
C PHE A 301 -11.13 -5.25 -0.67
N ARG A 302 -10.49 -4.16 -0.26
CA ARG A 302 -10.76 -2.81 -0.74
C ARG A 302 -10.50 -2.73 -2.24
N THR A 303 -11.42 -2.13 -2.99
CA THR A 303 -11.20 -1.79 -4.40
C THR A 303 -10.07 -0.76 -4.53
N PRO A 304 -8.92 -1.09 -5.16
CA PRO A 304 -7.83 -0.13 -5.33
C PRO A 304 -8.18 0.91 -6.40
N SER A 305 -7.55 2.07 -6.32
CA SER A 305 -7.51 3.07 -7.41
C SER A 305 -6.90 2.44 -8.66
N LEU A 306 -7.38 2.82 -9.85
CA LEU A 306 -6.81 2.39 -11.12
C LEU A 306 -5.89 3.43 -11.76
N ARG A 307 -5.62 4.55 -11.08
CA ARG A 307 -4.62 5.52 -11.56
C ARG A 307 -3.25 4.86 -11.60
N ASN A 308 -2.55 5.04 -12.72
CA ASN A 308 -1.24 4.42 -12.98
C ASN A 308 -1.21 2.89 -12.92
N VAL A 309 -2.36 2.20 -12.97
CA VAL A 309 -2.44 0.74 -12.78
C VAL A 309 -1.55 -0.08 -13.73
N VAL A 310 -1.18 0.47 -14.88
CA VAL A 310 -0.32 -0.22 -15.86
C VAL A 310 1.15 -0.31 -15.42
N LEU A 311 1.55 0.48 -14.42
CA LEU A 311 2.90 0.54 -13.88
C LEU A 311 3.05 -0.35 -12.63
N THR A 312 1.97 -0.50 -11.88
CA THR A 312 2.02 -0.89 -10.46
C THR A 312 1.76 -2.37 -10.23
N GLY A 313 2.27 -3.22 -11.12
CA GLY A 313 2.22 -4.67 -10.93
C GLY A 313 3.24 -5.13 -9.88
N PRO A 314 3.14 -6.38 -9.39
CA PRO A 314 2.06 -7.35 -9.59
C PRO A 314 0.72 -6.92 -8.97
N TRP A 315 -0.39 -7.48 -9.44
CA TRP A 315 -1.76 -7.08 -9.07
C TRP A 315 -2.48 -8.11 -8.20
N GLY A 316 -3.40 -7.61 -7.36
CA GLY A 316 -4.10 -8.37 -6.33
C GLY A 316 -3.68 -7.90 -4.93
N HIS A 317 -4.46 -8.23 -3.90
CA HIS A 317 -4.11 -7.85 -2.52
C HIS A 317 -2.79 -8.46 -2.04
N ASP A 318 -2.38 -9.56 -2.66
CA ASP A 318 -1.19 -10.38 -2.44
C ASP A 318 -0.30 -10.46 -3.68
N GLY A 319 -0.61 -9.65 -4.71
CA GLY A 319 0.18 -9.58 -5.94
C GLY A 319 0.16 -10.86 -6.78
N ALA A 320 -0.90 -11.67 -6.69
CA ALA A 320 -1.01 -12.96 -7.39
C ALA A 320 -0.80 -12.89 -8.91
N PHE A 321 -1.04 -11.76 -9.57
CA PHE A 321 -0.94 -11.65 -11.04
C PHE A 321 0.23 -10.75 -11.46
N ASN A 322 1.19 -11.26 -12.22
CA ASN A 322 2.29 -10.45 -12.78
C ASN A 322 1.99 -9.81 -14.14
N SER A 323 0.75 -9.92 -14.63
CA SER A 323 0.31 -9.28 -15.87
C SER A 323 -1.02 -8.55 -15.71
N LEU A 324 -1.09 -7.30 -16.20
CA LEU A 324 -2.33 -6.52 -16.20
C LEU A 324 -3.44 -7.25 -16.97
N ARG A 325 -3.07 -7.95 -18.04
CA ARG A 325 -4.01 -8.78 -18.79
C ARG A 325 -4.56 -9.91 -17.93
N ALA A 326 -3.70 -10.63 -17.21
CA ALA A 326 -4.11 -11.77 -16.42
C ALA A 326 -5.07 -11.38 -15.30
N VAL A 327 -4.81 -10.27 -14.60
CA VAL A 327 -5.76 -9.76 -13.59
C VAL A 327 -7.06 -9.25 -14.22
N VAL A 328 -7.02 -8.62 -15.41
CA VAL A 328 -8.26 -8.24 -16.13
C VAL A 328 -9.05 -9.49 -16.54
N GLU A 329 -8.39 -10.54 -17.02
CA GLU A 329 -9.03 -11.81 -17.41
C GLU A 329 -9.58 -12.57 -16.20
N HIS A 330 -8.92 -12.49 -15.04
CA HIS A 330 -9.44 -12.99 -13.77
C HIS A 330 -10.81 -12.38 -13.46
N HIS A 331 -10.97 -11.06 -13.55
CA HIS A 331 -12.26 -10.37 -13.33
C HIS A 331 -13.37 -10.83 -14.28
N LEU A 332 -13.04 -11.44 -15.42
CA LEU A 332 -14.04 -11.94 -16.38
C LEU A 332 -14.57 -13.33 -16.02
N ASN A 333 -13.81 -14.12 -15.27
CA ASN A 333 -14.23 -15.45 -14.83
C ASN A 333 -13.44 -15.87 -13.56
N PRO A 334 -13.74 -15.29 -12.39
CA PRO A 334 -12.84 -15.37 -11.25
C PRO A 334 -12.71 -16.77 -10.66
N GLU A 335 -13.81 -17.50 -10.51
CA GLU A 335 -13.79 -18.87 -9.98
C GLU A 335 -12.96 -19.82 -10.86
N THR A 336 -13.13 -19.75 -12.19
CA THR A 336 -12.30 -20.57 -13.11
C THR A 336 -10.84 -20.14 -13.05
N SER A 337 -10.58 -18.84 -12.94
CA SER A 337 -9.22 -18.30 -12.82
C SER A 337 -8.55 -18.70 -11.50
N LEU A 338 -9.29 -18.78 -10.39
CA LEU A 338 -8.81 -19.26 -9.09
C LEU A 338 -8.39 -20.72 -9.19
N LEU A 339 -9.26 -21.58 -9.72
CA LEU A 339 -9.02 -23.02 -9.80
C LEU A 339 -7.87 -23.39 -10.76
N ASN A 340 -7.62 -22.55 -11.77
CA ASN A 340 -6.57 -22.74 -12.77
C ASN A 340 -5.42 -21.74 -12.61
N TYR A 341 -5.21 -21.20 -11.42
CA TYR A 341 -4.16 -20.21 -11.18
C TYR A 341 -2.78 -20.79 -11.48
N ASP A 342 -1.99 -20.03 -12.26
CA ASP A 342 -0.62 -20.38 -12.63
C ASP A 342 0.36 -19.78 -11.62
N HIS A 343 1.03 -20.64 -10.84
CA HIS A 343 1.99 -20.22 -9.82
C HIS A 343 3.18 -19.43 -10.37
N SER A 344 3.50 -19.56 -11.67
CA SER A 344 4.56 -18.77 -12.29
C SER A 344 4.25 -17.27 -12.36
N GLN A 345 3.01 -16.88 -12.03
CA GLN A 345 2.63 -15.49 -11.89
C GLN A 345 3.10 -14.85 -10.58
N ALA A 346 3.41 -15.63 -9.55
CA ALA A 346 3.93 -15.09 -8.30
C ALA A 346 5.40 -14.65 -8.47
N VAL A 347 5.68 -13.37 -8.21
CA VAL A 347 7.02 -12.79 -8.24
C VAL A 347 7.57 -12.75 -6.82
N LEU A 348 8.25 -13.83 -6.43
CA LEU A 348 8.72 -14.04 -5.06
C LEU A 348 10.22 -14.36 -5.06
N PRO A 349 11.03 -13.69 -4.23
CA PRO A 349 12.40 -14.11 -3.99
C PRO A 349 12.41 -15.51 -3.39
N GLY A 350 13.19 -16.41 -3.99
CA GLY A 350 13.22 -17.83 -3.60
C GLY A 350 13.88 -18.04 -2.24
N ARG A 351 13.21 -18.81 -1.38
CA ARG A 351 13.67 -19.15 -0.04
C ARG A 351 12.96 -20.43 0.41
N PRO A 352 13.64 -21.59 0.49
CA PRO A 352 12.97 -22.89 0.59
C PRO A 352 11.91 -23.01 1.69
N ASP A 353 12.17 -22.49 2.88
CA ASP A 353 11.25 -22.51 4.01
C ASP A 353 10.00 -21.61 3.82
N LEU A 354 10.12 -20.53 3.04
CA LEU A 354 9.00 -19.66 2.69
C LEU A 354 8.24 -20.19 1.47
N ASP A 355 8.97 -20.73 0.50
CA ASP A 355 8.40 -21.31 -0.73
C ASP A 355 7.43 -22.46 -0.40
N ASP A 356 7.71 -23.21 0.67
CA ASP A 356 6.87 -24.32 1.16
C ASP A 356 5.47 -23.89 1.64
N ILE A 357 5.29 -22.62 2.03
CA ILE A 357 4.01 -22.09 2.53
C ILE A 357 3.29 -21.19 1.51
N ASP A 358 4.00 -20.65 0.52
CA ASP A 358 3.50 -19.62 -0.41
C ASP A 358 2.25 -20.03 -1.21
N PHE A 359 2.03 -21.33 -1.43
CA PHE A 359 0.87 -21.81 -2.18
C PHE A 359 -0.02 -22.75 -1.35
N ARG A 360 0.13 -22.79 -0.02
CA ARG A 360 -0.62 -23.73 0.81
C ARG A 360 -2.14 -23.52 0.68
N VAL A 361 -2.60 -22.27 0.78
CA VAL A 361 -4.03 -21.95 0.61
C VAL A 361 -4.47 -22.21 -0.82
N GLN A 362 -3.70 -21.70 -1.79
CA GLN A 362 -4.02 -21.82 -3.21
C GLN A 362 -4.06 -23.27 -3.70
N ASN A 363 -3.33 -24.20 -3.08
CA ASN A 363 -3.32 -25.63 -3.44
C ASN A 363 -4.35 -26.48 -2.71
N ASP A 364 -5.07 -25.93 -1.73
CA ASP A 364 -6.07 -26.66 -0.97
C ASP A 364 -7.46 -26.54 -1.63
N PRO A 365 -8.06 -27.64 -2.13
CA PRO A 365 -9.35 -27.57 -2.82
C PRO A 365 -10.51 -27.09 -1.93
N GLY A 366 -10.45 -27.35 -0.62
CA GLY A 366 -11.45 -26.90 0.33
C GLY A 366 -11.40 -25.37 0.51
N ARG A 367 -10.19 -24.81 0.64
CA ARG A 367 -9.96 -23.37 0.71
C ARG A 367 -10.31 -22.67 -0.60
N GLN A 368 -9.90 -23.22 -1.74
CA GLN A 368 -10.33 -22.73 -3.05
C GLN A 368 -11.86 -22.70 -3.15
N SER A 369 -12.55 -23.74 -2.68
CA SER A 369 -14.02 -23.78 -2.68
C SER A 369 -14.62 -22.71 -1.77
N ASN A 370 -14.03 -22.43 -0.61
CA ASN A 370 -14.50 -21.37 0.30
C ASN A 370 -14.31 -19.97 -0.31
N ILE A 371 -13.15 -19.72 -0.93
CA ILE A 371 -12.85 -18.46 -1.63
C ILE A 371 -13.80 -18.28 -2.83
N ALA A 372 -14.01 -19.33 -3.63
CA ALA A 372 -14.95 -19.33 -4.74
C ALA A 372 -16.39 -19.06 -4.28
N ALA A 373 -16.82 -19.65 -3.17
CA ALA A 373 -18.16 -19.46 -2.63
C ALA A 373 -18.44 -18.02 -2.17
N ALA A 374 -17.41 -17.25 -1.82
CA ALA A 374 -17.54 -15.85 -1.46
C ALA A 374 -17.60 -14.90 -2.68
N ASN A 375 -17.36 -15.40 -3.90
CA ASN A 375 -17.29 -14.59 -5.11
C ASN A 375 -18.58 -13.79 -5.38
N GLU A 376 -18.43 -12.49 -5.60
CA GLU A 376 -19.53 -11.57 -5.91
C GLU A 376 -19.66 -11.29 -7.42
N LEU A 377 -18.68 -11.71 -8.23
CA LEU A 377 -18.65 -11.44 -9.66
C LEU A 377 -19.20 -12.59 -10.49
N GLN A 378 -20.13 -12.26 -11.39
CA GLN A 378 -20.61 -13.20 -12.40
C GLN A 378 -19.67 -13.23 -13.62
N PRO A 379 -19.51 -14.39 -14.30
CA PRO A 379 -18.72 -14.47 -15.52
C PRO A 379 -19.17 -13.49 -16.61
N LYS A 380 -18.21 -12.78 -17.21
CA LYS A 380 -18.44 -11.75 -18.24
C LYS A 380 -17.69 -12.16 -19.53
N PRO A 381 -18.37 -12.78 -20.51
CA PRO A 381 -17.70 -13.16 -21.75
C PRO A 381 -17.35 -11.91 -22.57
N LEU A 382 -16.06 -11.60 -22.64
CA LEU A 382 -15.50 -10.60 -23.55
C LEU A 382 -14.60 -11.28 -24.57
N ARG A 383 -14.68 -10.85 -25.83
CA ARG A 383 -13.75 -11.30 -26.87
C ARG A 383 -12.38 -10.67 -26.64
N LYS A 384 -11.31 -11.31 -27.12
CA LYS A 384 -9.93 -10.79 -27.05
C LYS A 384 -9.81 -9.30 -27.43
N LYS A 385 -10.39 -8.88 -28.55
CA LYS A 385 -10.38 -7.47 -28.99
C LYS A 385 -11.04 -6.48 -28.01
N GLN A 386 -12.02 -6.94 -27.23
CA GLN A 386 -12.66 -6.14 -26.20
C GLN A 386 -11.77 -6.01 -24.96
N VAL A 387 -11.07 -7.09 -24.59
CA VAL A 387 -10.03 -7.05 -23.55
C VAL A 387 -8.90 -6.12 -23.96
N ASP A 388 -8.45 -6.18 -25.22
CA ASP A 388 -7.43 -5.26 -25.75
C ASP A 388 -7.87 -3.80 -25.66
N SER A 389 -9.17 -3.54 -25.91
CA SER A 389 -9.72 -2.18 -25.78
C SER A 389 -9.76 -1.73 -24.32
N LEU A 390 -10.16 -2.61 -23.39
CA LEU A 390 -10.12 -2.31 -21.94
C LEU A 390 -8.70 -1.99 -21.48
N LEU A 391 -7.71 -2.79 -21.86
CA LEU A 391 -6.31 -2.53 -21.55
C LEU A 391 -5.83 -1.20 -22.13
N ALA A 392 -6.23 -0.88 -23.37
CA ALA A 392 -5.94 0.43 -23.96
C ALA A 392 -6.50 1.57 -23.10
N PHE A 393 -7.72 1.44 -22.59
CA PHE A 393 -8.29 2.43 -21.66
C PHE A 393 -7.52 2.50 -20.33
N LEU A 394 -7.11 1.38 -19.74
CA LEU A 394 -6.29 1.40 -18.51
C LEU A 394 -4.95 2.14 -18.73
N HIS A 395 -4.34 2.03 -19.92
CA HIS A 395 -3.17 2.86 -20.27
C HIS A 395 -3.48 4.36 -20.30
N ALA A 396 -4.71 4.78 -20.62
CA ALA A 396 -5.09 6.19 -20.56
C ALA A 396 -5.20 6.74 -19.13
N LEU A 397 -5.22 5.88 -18.11
CA LEU A 397 -5.24 6.27 -16.70
C LEU A 397 -3.83 6.53 -16.14
N THR A 398 -2.80 6.46 -17.00
CA THR A 398 -1.40 6.66 -16.60
C THR A 398 -1.01 8.11 -16.80
N ASP A 399 -0.61 8.78 -15.72
CA ASP A 399 -0.02 10.10 -15.80
C ASP A 399 1.43 9.98 -16.26
N THR A 400 1.80 10.71 -17.32
CA THR A 400 3.16 10.62 -17.87
C THR A 400 4.20 11.21 -16.92
N ALA A 401 3.81 12.09 -15.99
CA ALA A 401 4.70 12.59 -14.94
C ALA A 401 5.12 11.48 -13.96
N SER A 402 4.33 10.40 -13.87
CA SER A 402 4.63 9.27 -12.98
C SER A 402 5.63 8.26 -13.55
N LEU A 403 6.07 8.41 -14.80
CA LEU A 403 7.00 7.47 -15.44
C LEU A 403 8.46 7.61 -14.98
N ASP A 404 8.83 8.74 -14.36
CA ASP A 404 10.18 8.98 -13.84
C ASP A 404 10.13 9.74 -12.51
N LEU A 405 10.10 8.97 -11.42
CA LEU A 405 10.03 9.49 -10.05
C LEU A 405 11.42 9.64 -9.41
N ARG A 406 12.53 9.48 -10.14
CA ARG A 406 13.88 9.49 -9.54
C ARG A 406 14.23 10.80 -8.84
N HIS A 407 13.58 11.90 -9.22
CA HIS A 407 13.74 13.20 -8.59
C HIS A 407 13.20 13.24 -7.14
N ASP A 408 12.34 12.30 -6.77
CA ASP A 408 11.79 12.16 -5.41
C ASP A 408 12.78 11.50 -4.45
N VAL A 409 13.84 10.85 -4.94
CA VAL A 409 14.87 10.25 -4.10
C VAL A 409 15.82 11.35 -3.58
N PRO A 410 16.02 11.49 -2.26
CA PRO A 410 17.01 12.43 -1.73
C PRO A 410 18.44 11.98 -2.03
N LYS A 411 19.42 12.86 -1.87
CA LYS A 411 20.85 12.50 -2.04
C LYS A 411 21.43 11.80 -0.82
N SER A 412 20.92 12.16 0.36
CA SER A 412 21.32 11.65 1.67
C SER A 412 20.19 11.95 2.65
N VAL A 413 20.23 11.33 3.83
CA VAL A 413 19.29 11.56 4.91
C VAL A 413 20.01 12.01 6.19
N PRO A 414 19.33 12.73 7.11
CA PRO A 414 19.96 13.29 8.31
C PRO A 414 20.61 12.25 9.25
N SER A 415 20.13 11.00 9.28
CA SER A 415 20.77 9.95 10.08
C SER A 415 22.14 9.51 9.53
N ASN A 416 22.46 9.86 8.29
CA ASN A 416 23.59 9.35 7.50
C ASN A 416 23.52 7.84 7.18
N LEU A 417 22.38 7.18 7.44
CA LEU A 417 22.15 5.82 6.98
C LEU A 417 22.08 5.78 5.43
N PRO A 418 22.52 4.67 4.80
CA PRO A 418 22.52 4.57 3.35
C PRO A 418 21.09 4.43 2.80
N LEU A 419 20.86 5.02 1.62
CA LEU A 419 19.57 4.98 0.91
C LEU A 419 19.31 3.64 0.20
N GLY A 420 20.36 2.88 -0.08
CA GLY A 420 20.31 1.53 -0.65
C GLY A 420 21.17 0.58 0.19
N ASP A 421 21.20 -0.68 -0.23
CA ASP A 421 21.98 -1.75 0.42
C ASP A 421 23.34 -1.97 -0.24
#